data_AF-A0A972EF50-F1
#
_entry.id   AF-A0A972EF50-F1
#
_cell.length_a   1.000
_cell.length_b   1.000
_cell.length_c   1.000
_cell.angle_alpha   90.00
_cell.angle_beta   90.00
_cell.angle_gamma   90.00
#
_symmetry.space_group_name_H-M   'P 1'
#
loop_
_entity.id
_entity.type
_entity.pdbx_description
1 polymer ?
#
loop_
_entity_poly.entity_id
_entity_poly.type
_entity_poly.pdbx_seq_one_letter_code
_entity_poly.pdbx_strand_id
1 'polypeptide(L)' 'KLGFKDGETIKVSSRRGSVNVEVKVTDIIDEDVVFMPFHYASGAANYLTGAASDPISKIPEYKVSAVKLEKVG' A
#
# COMPACT_ATOMS: atom_id res chain seq x y z
N LYS A 1 7.53 -10.50 12.26
CA LYS A 1 6.95 -10.85 10.94
C LYS A 1 5.43 -10.92 11.02
N LEU A 2 4.72 -10.28 10.09
CA LEU A 2 3.26 -10.09 10.09
C LEU A 2 2.43 -11.39 9.86
N GLY A 3 3.07 -12.51 9.54
CA GLY A 3 2.42 -13.84 9.52
C GLY A 3 1.40 -14.04 8.39
N PHE A 4 1.53 -13.29 7.30
CA PHE A 4 0.77 -13.50 6.07
C PHE A 4 1.38 -14.63 5.24
N LYS A 5 0.54 -15.36 4.52
CA LYS A 5 0.94 -16.34 3.51
C LYS A 5 1.01 -15.65 2.14
N ASP A 6 1.89 -16.14 1.28
CA ASP A 6 1.90 -15.72 -0.12
C ASP A 6 0.54 -16.07 -0.78
N GLY A 7 -0.03 -15.11 -1.52
CA GLY A 7 -1.37 -15.24 -2.10
C GLY A 7 -2.53 -14.98 -1.12
N GLU A 8 -2.25 -14.61 0.14
CA GLU A 8 -3.31 -14.29 1.11
C GLU A 8 -3.94 -12.93 0.79
N THR A 9 -5.28 -12.85 0.78
CA THR A 9 -5.98 -11.57 0.70
C THR A 9 -5.88 -10.86 2.05
N ILE A 10 -5.29 -9.67 2.04
CA ILE A 10 -5.14 -8.80 3.20
C ILE A 10 -5.86 -7.47 2.99
N LYS A 11 -6.20 -6.81 4.10
CA LYS A 11 -6.68 -5.43 4.09
C LYS A 11 -5.50 -4.49 4.29
N VAL A 12 -5.33 -3.55 3.37
CA VAL A 12 -4.38 -2.44 3.48
C VAL A 12 -5.17 -1.17 3.74
N SER A 13 -4.86 -0.47 4.83
CA SER A 13 -5.55 0.76 5.21
C SER A 13 -4.58 1.91 5.41
N SER A 14 -5.03 3.11 5.09
CA SER A 14 -4.37 4.38 5.38
C SER A 14 -5.38 5.33 6.04
N ARG A 15 -4.94 6.56 6.35
CA ARG A 15 -5.85 7.62 6.80
C ARG A 15 -6.94 7.98 5.78
N ARG A 16 -6.75 7.66 4.49
CA ARG A 16 -7.65 8.05 3.39
C ARG A 16 -8.65 6.98 3.00
N GLY A 17 -8.43 5.72 3.38
CA GLY A 17 -9.29 4.61 2.99
C GLY A 17 -8.59 3.27 3.11
N SER A 18 -9.23 2.23 2.56
CA SER A 18 -8.70 0.87 2.58
C SER A 18 -9.02 0.12 1.30
N VAL A 19 -8.18 -0.87 0.98
CA VAL A 19 -8.37 -1.81 -0.13
C VAL A 19 -8.08 -3.22 0.36
N ASN A 20 -8.73 -4.21 -0.27
CA ASN A 20 -8.42 -5.62 -0.06
C ASN A 20 -7.66 -6.13 -1.27
N VAL A 21 -6.46 -6.67 -1.05
CA VAL A 21 -5.55 -7.10 -2.12
C VAL A 21 -4.83 -8.39 -1.74
N GLU A 22 -4.41 -9.14 -2.74
CA GLU A 22 -3.53 -10.30 -2.57
C GLU A 22 -2.12 -9.84 -2.22
N VAL A 23 -1.52 -10.44 -1.18
CA VAL A 23 -0.14 -10.17 -0.80
C VAL A 23 0.83 -11.11 -1.52
N LYS A 24 1.92 -10.54 -2.04
CA LYS A 24 3.09 -11.29 -2.49
C LYS A 24 4.19 -11.17 -1.44
N VAL A 25 4.55 -12.27 -0.78
CA VAL A 25 5.60 -12.30 0.23
C VAL A 25 6.95 -12.50 -0.46
N THR A 26 7.89 -11.59 -0.24
CA THR A 26 9.20 -11.60 -0.91
C THR A 26 10.28 -10.97 -0.03
N ASP A 27 11.53 -11.26 -0.35
CA ASP A 27 12.76 -10.72 0.23
C ASP A 27 13.40 -9.61 -0.63
N ILE A 28 12.74 -9.17 -1.70
CA ILE A 28 13.22 -8.13 -2.62
C ILE A 28 13.18 -6.72 -2.00
N ILE A 29 12.31 -6.49 -1.01
CA ILE A 29 12.11 -5.18 -0.35
C ILE A 29 12.51 -5.25 1.12
N ASP A 30 12.90 -4.11 1.67
CA ASP A 30 13.30 -3.98 3.07
C ASP A 30 12.15 -4.32 4.04
N GLU A 31 12.50 -4.70 5.27
CA GLU A 31 11.52 -4.88 6.35
C GLU A 31 10.77 -3.56 6.60
N ASP A 32 9.49 -3.69 6.94
CA ASP A 32 8.54 -2.57 7.13
C ASP A 32 8.29 -1.67 5.89
N VAL A 33 8.80 -2.06 4.73
CA VAL A 33 8.47 -1.42 3.43
C VAL A 33 7.45 -2.27 2.67
N VAL A 34 6.53 -1.62 1.97
CA VAL A 34 5.59 -2.28 1.05
C VAL A 34 5.71 -1.69 -0.34
N PHE A 35 5.52 -2.54 -1.34
CA PHE A 35 5.37 -2.12 -2.72
C PHE A 35 3.95 -2.43 -3.19
N MET A 36 3.30 -1.47 -3.85
CA MET A 36 1.97 -1.65 -4.43
C MET A 36 1.94 -1.06 -5.85
N PRO A 37 1.63 -1.86 -6.87
CA PRO A 37 1.40 -1.33 -8.21
C PRO A 37 0.09 -0.53 -8.30
N PHE A 38 -0.01 0.39 -9.25
CA PHE A 38 -1.18 1.28 -9.42
C PHE A 38 -2.01 1.01 -10.69
N HIS A 39 -1.69 -0.03 -11.46
CA HIS A 39 -2.37 -0.33 -12.72
C HIS A 39 -3.69 -1.12 -12.57
N TYR A 40 -4.00 -1.65 -11.38
CA TYR A 40 -5.24 -2.41 -11.13
C TYR A 40 -6.30 -1.57 -10.41
N ALA A 41 -7.49 -1.47 -10.98
CA ALA A 41 -8.61 -0.75 -10.36
C ALA A 41 -9.10 -1.41 -9.05
N SER A 42 -9.04 -2.74 -8.96
CA SER A 42 -9.43 -3.51 -7.77
C SER A 42 -8.51 -3.28 -6.56
N GLY A 43 -7.28 -2.83 -6.81
CA GLY A 43 -6.27 -2.50 -5.80
C GLY A 43 -5.66 -1.13 -6.06
N ALA A 44 -6.50 -0.12 -6.30
CA ALA A 44 -6.03 1.19 -6.70
C ALA A 44 -5.22 1.87 -5.57
N ALA A 45 -3.89 1.80 -5.67
CA ALA A 45 -2.94 2.29 -4.67
C ALA A 45 -3.16 3.78 -4.29
N ASN A 46 -3.61 4.60 -5.24
CA ASN A 46 -3.82 6.04 -5.03
C ASN A 46 -4.96 6.36 -4.04
N TYR A 47 -5.85 5.40 -3.72
CA TYR A 47 -6.79 5.58 -2.60
C TYR A 47 -6.07 5.64 -1.24
N LEU A 48 -4.86 5.10 -1.16
CA LEU A 48 -4.05 5.05 0.05
C LEU A 48 -3.00 6.18 0.13
N THR A 49 -2.63 6.81 -0.98
CA THR A 49 -1.56 7.81 -1.02
C THR A 49 -2.04 9.19 -0.54
N GLY A 50 -1.18 9.92 0.17
CA GLY A 50 -1.47 11.27 0.67
C GLY A 50 -1.77 12.30 -0.43
N ALA A 51 -2.27 13.46 -0.02
CA ALA A 51 -2.53 14.61 -0.90
C ALA A 51 -1.39 15.64 -0.89
N ALA A 52 -0.28 15.35 -0.19
CA ALA A 52 0.88 16.22 -0.15
C ALA A 52 1.50 16.32 -1.55
N SER A 53 1.96 17.53 -1.89
CA SER A 53 2.67 17.80 -3.14
C SER A 53 3.79 18.78 -2.89
N ASP A 54 4.84 18.69 -3.71
CA ASP A 54 5.97 19.59 -3.66
C ASP A 54 5.50 21.05 -3.92
N PRO A 55 5.89 22.02 -3.08
CA PRO A 55 5.37 23.38 -3.17
C PRO A 55 5.78 24.11 -4.46
N ILE A 56 6.86 23.71 -5.11
CA ILE A 56 7.43 24.37 -6.31
C ILE A 56 6.87 23.72 -7.57
N SER A 57 7.09 22.42 -7.73
CA SER A 57 6.78 21.63 -8.93
C SER A 57 5.39 21.03 -8.95
N LYS A 58 4.70 21.01 -7.80
CA LYS A 58 3.36 20.41 -7.60
C LYS A 58 3.32 18.89 -7.81
N ILE A 59 4.48 18.22 -7.80
CA ILE A 59 4.55 16.76 -7.91
C ILE A 59 3.99 16.11 -6.62
N PRO A 60 3.06 15.15 -6.71
CA PRO A 60 2.52 14.47 -5.53
C PRO A 60 3.50 13.50 -4.87
N GLU A 61 3.38 13.35 -3.55
CA GLU A 61 4.13 12.37 -2.77
C GLU A 61 3.50 10.97 -2.90
N TYR A 62 3.88 10.22 -3.94
CA TYR A 62 3.37 8.86 -4.15
C TYR A 62 4.20 7.76 -3.49
N LYS A 63 5.46 8.04 -3.15
CA LYS A 63 6.41 7.02 -2.70
C LYS A 63 6.45 6.84 -1.18
N VAL A 64 5.74 7.69 -0.45
CA VAL A 64 5.64 7.64 1.00
C VAL A 64 4.16 7.66 1.38
N SER A 65 3.69 6.61 2.05
CA SER A 65 2.38 6.60 2.69
C SER A 65 2.38 5.63 3.86
N ALA A 66 1.95 6.10 5.03
CA ALA A 66 1.78 5.24 6.19
C ALA A 66 0.55 4.36 6.00
N VAL A 67 0.76 3.05 6.03
CA VAL A 67 -0.31 2.05 5.90
C VAL A 67 -0.29 1.05 7.04
N LYS A 68 -1.45 0.46 7.32
CA LYS A 68 -1.64 -0.66 8.23
C LYS A 68 -2.07 -1.89 7.44
N LEU A 69 -1.43 -3.02 7.70
CA LEU A 69 -1.76 -4.32 7.09
C LEU A 69 -2.51 -5.19 8.10
N GLU A 70 -3.62 -5.77 7.67
CA GLU A 70 -4.50 -6.59 8.53
C GLU A 70 -4.99 -7.83 7.75
N LYS A 71 -5.21 -8.95 8.46
CA LYS A 71 -5.91 -10.10 7.86
C LYS A 71 -7.37 -9.74 7.59
N VAL A 72 -7.89 -10.20 6.46
CA VAL A 72 -9.34 -10.17 6.23
C VAL A 72 -9.94 -11.29 7.08
N GLY A 73 -10.89 -10.94 7.95
CA GLY A 73 -11.62 -11.89 8.79
C GLY A 73 -12.59 -12.76 8.02
#